data_AF-A0A9D6HZI2-F1
#
_entry.id   AF-A0A9D6HZI2-F1
#
_cell.length_a   1.000
_cell.length_b   1.000
_cell.length_c   1.000
_cell.angle_alpha   90.00
_cell.angle_beta   90.00
_cell.angle_gamma   90.00
#
_symmetry.space_group_name_H-M   'P 1'
#
loop_
_entity.id
_entity.type
_entity.pdbx_description
1 polymer ?
#
loop_
_entity_poly.entity_id
_entity_poly.type
_entity_poly.pdbx_seq_one_letter_code
_entity_poly.pdbx_strand_id
1 'polypeptide(L)'
;MLLPKGNVVIEDVLMTPADVETMISNLENNGFNGYLKYDIYDSEGYLFFQEGAQIGVVEVANKIPRLVTFEKLDTLIRRKEFTLSTYLVTPSMSRVLSFAYTFRQIYHGLEITKKELKEILSSFEQERYTGFMEFSTQEDSVYVLTENGKIIKDVFTDKFEQILCGADIVEPVLESLAKTGCTVNALAESSDEIERKKRLAEEDLSRTKELVVAPETGLLKGGGNAVKIDEGVFKDWARWGTISLVELETIDGSTETIKAVPKKNLGVKILVPGSLFKKLKLREGDMVNIRPRG
;
A
#
# COMPACT_ATOMS: atom_id res chain seq x y z
N MET A 1 -2.57 -6.32 7.02
CA MET A 1 -1.15 -6.23 7.45
C MET A 1 -1.19 -5.30 8.64
N LEU A 2 -0.77 -5.71 9.83
CA LEU A 2 -0.94 -4.83 11.00
C LEU A 2 0.23 -3.83 11.05
N LEU A 3 -0.05 -2.56 10.80
CA LEU A 3 0.89 -1.47 11.07
C LEU A 3 0.78 -1.07 12.54
N PRO A 4 1.91 -0.67 13.17
CA PRO A 4 1.86 -0.18 14.54
C PRO A 4 1.06 1.13 14.61
N LYS A 5 0.20 1.26 15.61
CA LYS A 5 -0.68 2.44 15.74
C LYS A 5 0.07 3.65 16.30
N GLY A 6 -0.15 4.79 15.64
CA GLY A 6 0.20 6.11 16.16
C GLY A 6 -0.75 6.58 17.25
N ASN A 7 -0.78 7.90 17.53
CA ASN A 7 -1.84 8.48 18.36
C ASN A 7 -3.15 8.43 17.57
N VAL A 8 -4.19 7.85 18.16
CA VAL A 8 -5.52 7.81 17.55
C VAL A 8 -6.11 9.22 17.49
N VAL A 9 -6.50 9.65 16.29
CA VAL A 9 -7.26 10.89 16.08
C VAL A 9 -8.74 10.56 15.88
N ILE A 10 -9.01 9.57 15.04
CA ILE A 10 -10.34 9.03 14.74
C ILE A 10 -10.18 7.51 14.60
N GLU A 11 -11.11 6.71 15.12
CA GLU A 11 -11.06 5.25 14.99
C GLU A 11 -12.42 4.67 14.66
N ASP A 12 -12.42 3.78 13.66
CA ASP A 12 -13.54 2.93 13.24
C ASP A 12 -14.83 3.70 12.95
N VAL A 13 -14.69 4.86 12.29
CA VAL A 13 -15.83 5.70 11.91
C VAL A 13 -16.28 5.36 10.49
N LEU A 14 -17.58 5.10 10.32
CA LEU A 14 -18.20 4.99 9.01
C LEU A 14 -18.34 6.37 8.38
N MET A 15 -17.71 6.57 7.22
CA MET A 15 -17.60 7.86 6.56
C MET A 15 -18.30 7.84 5.20
N THR A 16 -19.02 8.91 4.85
CA THR A 16 -19.54 9.09 3.49
C THR A 16 -18.43 9.59 2.55
N PRO A 17 -18.57 9.41 1.22
CA PRO A 17 -17.58 9.91 0.26
C PRO A 17 -17.27 11.41 0.42
N ALA A 18 -18.28 12.24 0.67
CA ALA A 18 -18.10 13.69 0.85
C ALA A 18 -17.35 14.04 2.15
N ASP A 19 -17.58 13.28 3.22
CA ASP A 19 -16.88 13.47 4.49
C ASP A 19 -15.39 13.08 4.36
N VAL A 20 -15.09 12.02 3.61
CA VAL A 20 -13.71 11.60 3.32
C VAL A 20 -12.97 12.65 2.49
N GLU A 21 -13.59 13.16 1.43
CA GLU A 21 -12.99 14.24 0.61
C GLU A 21 -12.66 15.47 1.47
N THR A 22 -13.60 15.87 2.34
CA THR A 22 -13.42 16.97 3.28
C THR A 22 -12.28 16.69 4.26
N MET A 23 -12.22 15.47 4.79
CA MET A 23 -11.16 15.04 5.70
C MET A 23 -9.79 15.08 5.04
N ILE A 24 -9.62 14.47 3.86
CA ILE A 24 -8.36 14.47 3.12
C ILE A 24 -7.90 15.91 2.87
N SER A 25 -8.79 16.77 2.38
CA SER A 25 -8.48 18.19 2.15
C SER A 25 -8.02 18.89 3.43
N ASN A 26 -8.65 18.61 4.56
CA ASN A 26 -8.24 19.18 5.85
C ASN A 26 -6.87 18.66 6.30
N LEU A 27 -6.56 17.38 6.09
CA LEU A 27 -5.26 16.80 6.46
C LEU A 27 -4.13 17.41 5.60
N GLU A 28 -4.38 17.60 4.31
CA GLU A 28 -3.45 18.25 3.40
C GLU A 28 -3.17 19.70 3.80
N ASN A 29 -4.24 20.49 4.00
CA ASN A 29 -4.12 21.92 4.30
C ASN A 29 -3.51 22.22 5.68
N ASN A 30 -3.61 21.28 6.62
CA ASN A 30 -3.09 21.45 7.99
C ASN A 30 -1.70 20.82 8.19
N GLY A 31 -1.05 20.32 7.13
CA GLY A 31 0.30 19.77 7.24
C GLY A 31 0.37 18.46 8.05
N PHE A 32 -0.66 17.61 7.93
CA PHE A 32 -0.77 16.37 8.71
C PHE A 32 0.41 15.40 8.49
N ASN A 33 0.79 14.69 9.56
CA ASN A 33 1.79 13.61 9.53
C ASN A 33 1.17 12.35 10.13
N GLY A 34 1.05 11.30 9.35
CA GLY A 34 0.27 10.15 9.77
C GLY A 34 -0.21 9.30 8.62
N TYR A 35 -1.18 8.46 8.93
CA TYR A 35 -1.84 7.67 7.90
C TYR A 35 -3.31 7.45 8.24
N LEU A 36 -4.08 7.21 7.18
CA LEU A 36 -5.47 6.75 7.26
C LEU A 36 -5.47 5.26 7.00
N LYS A 37 -6.09 4.47 7.89
CA LYS A 37 -6.49 3.10 7.61
C LYS A 37 -7.91 3.13 7.10
N TYR A 38 -8.17 2.47 5.98
CA TYR A 38 -9.51 2.31 5.44
C TYR A 38 -9.83 0.84 5.22
N ASP A 39 -11.09 0.47 5.46
CA ASP A 39 -11.63 -0.86 5.21
C ASP A 39 -12.76 -0.75 4.19
N ILE A 40 -12.48 -1.13 2.94
CA ILE A 40 -13.38 -1.00 1.79
C ILE A 40 -13.58 -2.40 1.18
N TYR A 41 -14.82 -2.91 1.22
CA TYR A 41 -15.15 -4.28 0.80
C TYR A 41 -14.32 -5.34 1.55
N ASP A 42 -13.62 -6.21 0.83
CA ASP A 42 -12.71 -7.24 1.36
C ASP A 42 -11.24 -6.77 1.34
N SER A 43 -11.01 -5.46 1.19
CA SER A 43 -9.68 -4.86 1.15
C SER A 43 -9.47 -3.89 2.32
N GLU A 44 -8.29 -3.99 2.91
CA GLU A 44 -7.75 -3.02 3.86
C GLU A 44 -6.74 -2.16 3.10
N GLY A 45 -6.64 -0.88 3.41
CA GLY A 45 -5.56 -0.07 2.87
C GLY A 45 -5.18 1.12 3.73
N TYR A 46 -4.12 1.77 3.29
CA TYR A 46 -3.41 2.80 4.03
C TYR A 46 -3.06 3.96 3.12
N LEU A 47 -3.46 5.18 3.48
CA LEU A 47 -3.04 6.42 2.83
C LEU A 47 -2.09 7.18 3.75
N PHE A 48 -0.85 7.39 3.33
CA PHE A 48 0.21 8.01 4.13
C PHE A 48 0.40 9.48 3.80
N PHE A 49 0.59 10.29 4.84
CA PHE A 49 0.83 11.73 4.76
C PHE A 49 2.13 12.14 5.44
N GLN A 50 2.85 13.06 4.82
CA GLN A 50 3.98 13.76 5.43
C GLN A 50 3.86 15.25 5.12
N GLU A 51 3.76 16.07 6.17
CA GLU A 51 3.59 17.52 6.08
C GLU A 51 2.43 17.92 5.16
N GLY A 52 1.33 17.15 5.20
CA GLY A 52 0.15 17.34 4.37
C GLY A 52 0.27 16.78 2.95
N ALA A 53 1.45 16.39 2.48
CA ALA A 53 1.60 15.73 1.19
C ALA A 53 1.25 14.24 1.29
N GLN A 54 0.47 13.72 0.35
CA GLN A 54 0.23 12.29 0.22
C GLN A 54 1.51 11.61 -0.31
N ILE A 55 2.11 10.70 0.47
CA ILE A 55 3.40 10.06 0.13
C ILE A 55 3.28 8.61 -0.34
N GLY A 56 2.10 8.01 -0.22
CA GLY A 56 1.83 6.69 -0.78
C GLY A 56 0.48 6.11 -0.39
N VAL A 57 -0.01 5.19 -1.22
CA VAL A 57 -1.19 4.38 -0.93
C VAL A 57 -0.80 2.91 -0.97
N VAL A 58 -1.05 2.19 0.12
CA VAL A 58 -0.83 0.75 0.20
C VAL A 58 -2.16 0.06 0.36
N GLU A 59 -2.48 -0.83 -0.57
CA GLU A 59 -3.65 -1.70 -0.47
C GLU A 59 -3.21 -3.12 -0.10
N VAL A 60 -3.94 -3.76 0.79
CA VAL A 60 -3.72 -5.13 1.23
C VAL A 60 -4.83 -6.01 0.67
N ALA A 61 -4.57 -6.60 -0.49
CA ALA A 61 -5.47 -7.59 -1.10
C ALA A 61 -4.92 -8.99 -0.85
N ASN A 62 -5.76 -9.92 -0.36
CA ASN A 62 -5.34 -11.30 -0.05
C ASN A 62 -4.10 -11.38 0.87
N LYS A 63 -3.98 -10.47 1.84
CA LYS A 63 -2.84 -10.32 2.75
C LYS A 63 -1.51 -9.90 2.09
N ILE A 64 -1.53 -9.53 0.82
CA ILE A 64 -0.35 -9.04 0.10
C ILE A 64 -0.45 -7.52 -0.01
N PRO A 65 0.42 -6.76 0.68
CA PRO A 65 0.46 -5.32 0.53
C PRO A 65 1.06 -4.93 -0.83
N ARG A 66 0.46 -3.96 -1.51
CA ARG A 66 0.95 -3.39 -2.76
C ARG A 66 0.77 -1.89 -2.77
N LEU A 67 1.74 -1.19 -3.37
CA LEU A 67 1.58 0.23 -3.69
C LEU A 67 0.53 0.36 -4.80
N VAL A 68 -0.38 1.32 -4.66
CA VAL A 68 -1.41 1.65 -5.66
C VAL A 68 -1.41 3.15 -5.94
N THR A 69 -2.08 3.57 -7.02
CA THR A 69 -2.19 4.99 -7.35
C THR A 69 -3.25 5.67 -6.49
N PHE A 70 -3.13 6.99 -6.31
CA PHE A 70 -4.12 7.80 -5.60
C PHE A 70 -5.47 7.80 -6.33
N GLU A 71 -5.46 7.82 -7.66
CA GLU A 71 -6.67 7.78 -8.49
C GLU A 71 -7.49 6.51 -8.23
N LYS A 72 -6.81 5.38 -8.02
CA LYS A 72 -7.50 4.13 -7.64
C LYS A 72 -8.25 4.30 -6.32
N LEU A 73 -7.60 4.89 -5.32
CA LEU A 73 -8.23 5.17 -4.03
C LEU A 73 -9.40 6.16 -4.18
N ASP A 74 -9.22 7.23 -4.95
CA ASP A 74 -10.25 8.24 -5.22
C ASP A 74 -11.52 7.61 -5.82
N THR A 75 -11.33 6.71 -6.79
CA THR A 75 -12.41 5.94 -7.42
C THR A 75 -13.11 4.99 -6.43
N LEU A 76 -12.37 4.42 -5.47
CA LEU A 76 -12.96 3.61 -4.40
C LEU A 76 -13.79 4.47 -3.43
N ILE A 77 -13.24 5.61 -2.99
CA ILE A 77 -13.87 6.54 -2.05
C ILE A 77 -15.24 7.01 -2.56
N ARG A 78 -15.36 7.33 -3.85
CA ARG A 78 -16.59 7.89 -4.45
C ARG A 78 -17.79 6.94 -4.49
N ARG A 79 -17.61 5.64 -4.28
CA ARG A 79 -18.66 4.63 -4.55
C ARG A 79 -19.58 4.35 -3.38
N LYS A 80 -19.05 4.32 -2.17
CA LYS A 80 -19.80 3.88 -0.99
C LYS A 80 -19.16 4.41 0.27
N GLU A 81 -19.96 4.45 1.33
CA GLU A 81 -19.47 4.57 2.70
C GLU A 81 -18.52 3.43 3.06
N PHE A 82 -17.50 3.75 3.85
CA PHE A 82 -16.53 2.79 4.35
C PHE A 82 -15.98 3.22 5.72
N THR A 83 -15.38 2.27 6.43
CA THR A 83 -14.81 2.52 7.76
C THR A 83 -13.41 3.09 7.62
N LEU A 84 -13.10 4.14 8.38
CA LEU A 84 -11.82 4.81 8.36
C LEU A 84 -11.33 5.12 9.79
N SER A 85 -10.02 4.99 9.98
CA SER A 85 -9.29 5.36 11.20
C SER A 85 -8.10 6.25 10.82
N THR A 86 -7.83 7.28 11.62
CA THR A 86 -6.73 8.25 11.41
C THR A 86 -5.73 8.15 12.56
N TYR A 87 -4.47 7.95 12.22
CA TYR A 87 -3.38 7.82 13.19
C TYR A 87 -2.31 8.88 12.93
N LEU A 88 -2.03 9.68 13.96
CA LEU A 88 -0.99 10.71 13.95
C LEU A 88 0.35 10.08 14.31
N VAL A 89 1.38 10.35 13.50
CA VAL A 89 2.76 9.91 13.73
C VAL A 89 3.75 11.02 13.38
N THR A 90 5.02 10.85 13.73
CA THR A 90 6.06 11.82 13.31
C THR A 90 6.33 11.70 11.81
N PRO A 91 6.92 12.74 11.17
CA PRO A 91 7.28 12.69 9.75
C PRO A 91 8.15 11.47 9.40
N SER A 92 9.17 11.16 10.22
CA SER A 92 10.06 10.02 9.99
C SER A 92 9.33 8.68 10.08
N MET A 93 8.39 8.55 11.02
CA MET A 93 7.58 7.35 11.17
C MET A 93 6.65 7.14 9.97
N SER A 94 5.99 8.22 9.50
CA SER A 94 5.10 8.15 8.34
C SER A 94 5.86 7.66 7.11
N ARG A 95 7.06 8.20 6.90
CA ARG A 95 7.96 7.78 5.82
C ARG A 95 8.31 6.29 5.92
N VAL A 96 8.75 5.80 7.08
CA VAL A 96 9.06 4.36 7.25
C VAL A 96 7.83 3.49 7.00
N LEU A 97 6.69 3.81 7.60
CA LEU A 97 5.47 3.02 7.46
C LEU A 97 4.94 2.99 6.02
N SER A 98 5.18 4.05 5.24
CA SER A 98 4.82 4.09 3.81
C SER A 98 5.53 3.01 2.99
N PHE A 99 6.67 2.48 3.45
CA PHE A 99 7.39 1.39 2.81
C PHE A 99 6.94 0.00 3.24
N ALA A 100 5.88 -0.13 4.05
CA ALA A 100 5.44 -1.43 4.57
C ALA A 100 5.15 -2.49 3.51
N TYR A 101 4.76 -2.09 2.30
CA TYR A 101 4.57 -2.99 1.16
C TYR A 101 5.86 -3.64 0.65
N THR A 102 7.01 -3.11 1.02
CA THR A 102 8.34 -3.65 0.65
C THR A 102 8.91 -4.60 1.69
N PHE A 103 8.39 -4.57 2.93
CA PHE A 103 9.00 -5.27 4.05
C PHE A 103 8.81 -6.77 3.94
N ARG A 104 9.74 -7.50 4.57
CA ARG A 104 9.66 -8.95 4.76
C ARG A 104 9.79 -9.28 6.24
N GLN A 105 9.31 -10.45 6.61
CA GLN A 105 9.49 -10.96 7.97
C GLN A 105 10.97 -11.34 8.17
N ILE A 106 11.64 -10.66 9.11
CA ILE A 106 13.03 -10.97 9.51
C ILE A 106 13.05 -11.90 10.71
N TYR A 107 12.21 -11.63 11.72
CA TYR A 107 12.04 -12.47 12.91
C TYR A 107 10.57 -12.75 13.15
N HIS A 108 10.22 -13.97 13.56
CA HIS A 108 8.86 -14.37 13.87
C HIS A 108 8.82 -15.10 15.20
N GLY A 109 8.32 -14.44 16.24
CA GLY A 109 8.17 -15.03 17.56
C GLY A 109 9.48 -15.42 18.23
N LEU A 110 10.58 -14.70 17.97
CA LEU A 110 11.90 -15.06 18.52
C LEU A 110 12.00 -14.62 19.99
N GLU A 111 12.10 -15.57 20.92
CA GLU A 111 12.42 -15.27 22.32
C GLU A 111 13.88 -14.85 22.45
N ILE A 112 14.13 -13.75 23.17
CA ILE A 112 15.48 -13.18 23.29
C ILE A 112 15.86 -12.80 24.72
N THR A 113 17.15 -12.93 24.98
CA THR A 113 17.85 -12.43 26.16
C THR A 113 18.47 -11.04 25.88
N LYS A 114 19.03 -10.40 26.92
CA LYS A 114 19.78 -9.14 26.79
C LYS A 114 20.87 -9.16 25.73
N LYS A 115 21.62 -10.26 25.63
CA LYS A 115 22.75 -10.36 24.69
C LYS A 115 22.24 -10.38 23.24
N GLU A 116 21.20 -11.16 23.00
CA GLU A 116 20.56 -11.31 21.68
C GLU A 116 19.87 -10.01 21.23
N LEU A 117 19.29 -9.22 22.16
CA LEU A 117 18.75 -7.89 21.81
C LEU A 117 19.82 -6.99 21.18
N LYS A 118 21.02 -6.94 21.77
CA LYS A 118 22.12 -6.13 21.22
C LYS A 118 22.57 -6.63 19.85
N GLU A 119 22.63 -7.95 19.67
CA GLU A 119 22.98 -8.58 18.39
C GLU A 119 21.94 -8.25 17.30
N ILE A 120 20.65 -8.28 17.64
CA ILE A 120 19.55 -7.88 16.73
C ILE A 120 19.68 -6.41 16.31
N LEU A 121 19.82 -5.50 17.28
CA LEU A 121 19.94 -4.06 16.98
C LEU A 121 21.20 -3.77 16.14
N SER A 122 22.31 -4.45 16.44
CA SER A 122 23.54 -4.34 15.66
C SER A 122 23.39 -4.87 14.24
N SER A 123 22.64 -5.97 14.05
CA SER A 123 22.33 -6.52 12.72
C SER A 123 21.47 -5.54 11.92
N PHE A 124 20.48 -4.90 12.56
CA PHE A 124 19.67 -3.86 11.91
C PHE A 124 20.50 -2.67 11.46
N GLU A 125 21.46 -2.24 12.27
CA GLU A 125 22.40 -1.18 11.91
C GLU A 125 23.31 -1.58 10.73
N GLN A 126 23.94 -2.76 10.80
CA GLN A 126 24.88 -3.25 9.79
C GLN A 126 24.23 -3.49 8.42
N GLU A 127 23.06 -4.12 8.40
CA GLU A 127 22.30 -4.43 7.18
C GLU A 127 21.47 -3.23 6.69
N ARG A 128 21.53 -2.10 7.42
CA ARG A 128 20.83 -0.85 7.09
C ARG A 128 19.32 -1.07 6.89
N TYR A 129 18.73 -1.84 7.81
CA TYR A 129 17.30 -2.19 7.76
C TYR A 129 16.41 -0.98 8.05
N THR A 130 15.36 -0.84 7.24
CA THR A 130 14.25 0.09 7.47
C THR A 130 12.99 -0.73 7.70
N GLY A 131 12.25 -0.42 8.77
CA GLY A 131 11.05 -1.17 9.15
C GLY A 131 10.70 -0.98 10.62
N PHE A 132 10.04 -1.99 11.19
CA PHE A 132 9.67 -1.99 12.61
C PHE A 132 9.86 -3.36 13.25
N MET A 133 10.22 -3.32 14.53
CA MET A 133 10.31 -4.46 15.42
C MET A 133 9.24 -4.32 16.50
N GLU A 134 8.45 -5.37 16.71
CA GLU A 134 7.58 -5.55 17.85
C GLU A 134 8.33 -6.34 18.91
N PHE A 135 8.45 -5.79 20.11
CA PHE A 135 8.93 -6.48 21.30
C PHE A 135 7.76 -6.72 22.23
N SER A 136 7.43 -7.99 22.44
CA SER A 136 6.30 -8.41 23.29
C SER A 136 6.80 -9.02 24.59
N THR A 137 6.19 -8.61 25.69
CA THR A 137 6.33 -9.22 27.01
C THR A 137 4.99 -9.90 27.38
N GLN A 138 4.86 -10.40 28.61
CA GLN A 138 3.59 -10.96 29.07
C GLN A 138 2.50 -9.89 29.25
N GLU A 139 2.90 -8.64 29.48
CA GLU A 139 1.99 -7.55 29.84
C GLU A 139 1.72 -6.64 28.66
N ASP A 140 2.78 -6.27 27.91
CA ASP A 140 2.70 -5.26 26.85
C ASP A 140 3.54 -5.63 25.61
N SER A 141 3.15 -5.05 24.47
CA SER A 141 3.94 -4.99 23.23
C SER A 141 4.37 -3.56 22.96
N VAL A 142 5.60 -3.40 22.47
CA VAL A 142 6.13 -2.10 22.04
C VAL A 142 6.75 -2.17 20.66
N TYR A 143 6.55 -1.13 19.85
CA TYR A 143 7.16 -1.05 18.51
C TYR A 143 8.34 -0.09 18.49
N VAL A 144 9.44 -0.55 17.89
CA VAL A 144 10.64 0.26 17.60
C VAL A 144 10.81 0.33 16.10
N LEU A 145 10.82 1.55 15.56
CA LEU A 145 11.02 1.80 14.13
C LEU A 145 12.49 2.07 13.84
N THR A 146 12.96 1.56 12.70
CA THR A 146 14.30 1.85 12.19
C THR A 146 14.23 2.42 10.79
N GLU A 147 15.15 3.31 10.50
CA GLU A 147 15.40 3.85 9.17
C GLU A 147 16.89 3.77 8.87
N ASN A 148 17.23 3.07 7.79
CA ASN A 148 18.61 2.91 7.34
C ASN A 148 19.53 2.39 8.47
N GLY A 149 19.01 1.46 9.27
CA GLY A 149 19.69 0.86 10.42
C GLY A 149 19.72 1.71 11.70
N LYS A 150 19.14 2.92 11.69
CA LYS A 150 19.08 3.79 12.87
C LYS A 150 17.69 3.75 13.48
N ILE A 151 17.62 3.62 14.80
CA ILE A 151 16.35 3.72 15.53
C ILE A 151 15.82 5.16 15.41
N ILE A 152 14.54 5.29 15.08
CA ILE A 152 13.84 6.59 15.09
C ILE A 152 13.67 7.03 16.54
N LYS A 153 14.23 8.20 16.88
CA LYS A 153 14.20 8.80 18.22
C LYS A 153 13.52 10.16 18.24
N ASP A 154 12.61 10.40 17.29
CA ASP A 154 11.90 11.67 17.17
C ASP A 154 11.26 12.07 18.51
N VAL A 155 11.29 13.35 18.87
CA VAL A 155 10.62 13.82 20.08
C VAL A 155 9.23 14.26 19.70
N PHE A 156 8.25 13.47 20.12
CA PHE A 156 6.85 13.78 19.96
C PHE A 156 6.12 13.24 21.19
N THR A 157 4.90 13.72 21.43
CA THR A 157 4.11 13.52 22.66
C THR A 157 4.29 12.13 23.29
N ASP A 158 4.26 12.05 24.61
CA ASP A 158 4.38 10.84 25.45
C ASP A 158 3.29 9.76 25.26
N LYS A 159 2.42 9.90 24.25
CA LYS A 159 1.16 9.14 24.12
C LYS A 159 0.98 8.36 22.82
N PHE A 160 2.07 7.89 22.22
CA PHE A 160 1.94 6.87 21.19
C PHE A 160 1.47 5.57 21.83
N GLU A 161 0.23 5.19 21.55
CA GLU A 161 -0.40 4.03 22.19
C GLU A 161 0.37 2.73 21.94
N GLN A 162 1.12 2.63 20.83
CA GLN A 162 1.87 1.42 20.48
C GLN A 162 3.31 1.67 20.02
N ILE A 163 3.62 2.85 19.48
CA ILE A 163 4.97 3.14 18.94
C ILE A 163 5.85 3.84 19.98
N LEU A 164 7.03 3.31 20.28
CA LEU A 164 8.00 4.04 21.09
C LEU A 164 8.74 5.09 20.26
N CYS A 165 8.77 6.31 20.79
CA CYS A 165 9.39 7.47 20.17
C CYS A 165 10.20 8.23 21.23
N GLY A 166 11.24 8.96 20.81
CA GLY A 166 12.04 9.80 21.69
C GLY A 166 13.25 9.11 22.30
N ALA A 167 14.39 9.79 22.29
CA ALA A 167 15.64 9.28 22.87
C ALA A 167 15.48 8.90 24.35
N ASP A 168 14.73 9.70 25.11
CA ASP A 168 14.54 9.54 26.54
C ASP A 168 13.65 8.34 26.92
N ILE A 169 12.85 7.81 25.98
CA ILE A 169 11.93 6.70 26.22
C ILE A 169 12.49 5.40 25.65
N VAL A 170 13.09 5.45 24.45
CA VAL A 170 13.56 4.25 23.73
C VAL A 170 14.63 3.50 24.53
N GLU A 171 15.63 4.20 25.09
CA GLU A 171 16.74 3.56 25.79
C GLU A 171 16.28 2.85 27.08
N PRO A 172 15.53 3.50 27.99
CA PRO A 172 15.01 2.83 29.19
C PRO A 172 14.13 1.62 28.89
N VAL A 173 13.29 1.69 27.85
CA VAL A 173 12.41 0.56 27.49
C VAL A 173 13.22 -0.61 26.94
N LEU A 174 14.19 -0.36 26.05
CA LEU A 174 15.08 -1.42 25.56
C LEU A 174 15.89 -2.06 26.70
N GLU A 175 16.33 -1.27 27.69
CA GLU A 175 16.96 -1.81 28.89
C GLU A 175 16.03 -2.66 29.76
N SER A 176 14.75 -2.29 29.84
CA SER A 176 13.72 -3.06 30.56
C SER A 176 13.46 -4.40 29.87
N LEU A 177 13.20 -4.39 28.55
CA LEU A 177 12.98 -5.59 27.73
C LEU A 177 14.15 -6.57 27.83
N ALA A 178 15.37 -6.04 27.86
CA ALA A 178 16.57 -6.86 28.03
C ALA A 178 16.65 -7.58 29.39
N LYS A 179 16.05 -7.02 30.44
CA LYS A 179 16.07 -7.61 31.80
C LYS A 179 14.98 -8.66 31.98
N THR A 180 13.79 -8.41 31.45
CA THR A 180 12.62 -9.28 31.63
C THR A 180 12.59 -10.43 30.62
N GLY A 181 13.32 -10.31 29.50
CA GLY A 181 13.12 -11.15 28.33
C GLY A 181 11.89 -10.69 27.55
N CYS A 182 11.90 -10.94 26.25
CA CYS A 182 10.79 -10.60 25.35
C CYS A 182 10.81 -11.50 24.12
N THR A 183 9.70 -11.48 23.39
CA THR A 183 9.56 -12.07 22.07
C THR A 183 9.67 -10.97 21.01
N VAL A 184 10.37 -11.24 19.90
CA VAL A 184 10.55 -10.29 18.81
C VAL A 184 9.86 -10.75 17.55
N ASN A 185 9.02 -9.87 16.99
CA ASN A 185 8.63 -9.92 15.59
C ASN A 185 9.26 -8.75 14.85
N ALA A 186 9.74 -8.95 13.63
CA ALA A 186 10.30 -7.85 12.85
C ALA A 186 9.89 -7.91 11.39
N LEU A 187 9.36 -6.79 10.90
CA LEU A 187 9.05 -6.54 9.50
C LEU A 187 9.95 -5.40 9.02
N ALA A 188 10.92 -5.74 8.18
CA ALA A 188 11.89 -4.79 7.68
C ALA A 188 12.44 -5.23 6.32
N GLU A 189 13.13 -4.32 5.65
CA GLU A 189 13.91 -4.63 4.46
C GLU A 189 15.14 -3.71 4.38
N SER A 190 16.21 -4.18 3.72
CA SER A 190 17.42 -3.38 3.58
C SER A 190 17.15 -2.18 2.69
N SER A 191 17.81 -1.05 2.97
CA SER A 191 17.56 0.20 2.25
C SER A 191 17.73 0.07 0.71
N ASP A 192 18.72 -0.71 0.27
CA ASP A 192 18.97 -0.93 -1.16
C ASP A 192 17.85 -1.75 -1.82
N GLU A 193 17.30 -2.73 -1.10
CA GLU A 193 16.22 -3.57 -1.58
C GLU A 193 14.86 -2.85 -1.57
N ILE A 194 14.64 -1.95 -0.60
CA ILE A 194 13.49 -1.03 -0.59
C ILE A 194 13.51 -0.15 -1.83
N GLU A 195 14.66 0.48 -2.14
CA GLU A 195 14.78 1.34 -3.32
C GLU A 195 14.53 0.56 -4.62
N ARG A 196 15.05 -0.66 -4.70
CA ARG A 196 14.79 -1.56 -5.84
C ARG A 196 13.30 -1.88 -5.98
N LYS A 197 12.63 -2.28 -4.89
CA LYS A 197 11.19 -2.62 -4.86
C LYS A 197 10.32 -1.40 -5.17
N LYS A 198 10.66 -0.24 -4.61
CA LYS A 198 9.99 1.04 -4.87
C LYS A 198 10.05 1.41 -6.35
N ARG A 199 11.24 1.39 -6.96
CA ARG A 199 11.39 1.65 -8.39
C ARG A 199 10.57 0.69 -9.24
N LEU A 200 10.57 -0.61 -8.92
CA LEU A 200 9.75 -1.60 -9.62
C LEU A 200 8.25 -1.33 -9.47
N ALA A 201 7.81 -0.93 -8.28
CA ALA A 201 6.42 -0.55 -8.03
C ALA A 201 6.02 0.71 -8.80
N GLU A 202 6.87 1.75 -8.80
CA GLU A 202 6.64 2.99 -9.57
C GLU A 202 6.63 2.73 -11.07
N GLU A 203 7.52 1.88 -11.58
CA GLU A 203 7.51 1.42 -12.97
C GLU A 203 6.20 0.68 -13.31
N ASP A 204 5.73 -0.22 -12.45
CA ASP A 204 4.46 -0.94 -12.64
C ASP A 204 3.25 0.00 -12.61
N LEU A 205 3.20 0.93 -11.67
CA LEU A 205 2.15 1.94 -11.58
C LEU A 205 2.14 2.87 -12.80
N SER A 206 3.31 3.28 -13.29
CA SER A 206 3.40 4.11 -14.50
C SER A 206 2.83 3.43 -15.75
N ARG A 207 2.87 2.10 -15.77
CA ARG A 207 2.32 1.25 -16.84
C ARG A 207 0.84 0.96 -16.65
N THR A 208 0.29 1.13 -15.45
CA THR A 208 -1.15 0.96 -15.21
C THR A 208 -1.92 2.12 -15.83
N LYS A 209 -2.98 1.81 -16.57
CA LYS A 209 -3.85 2.79 -17.21
C LYS A 209 -5.30 2.51 -16.86
N GLU A 210 -5.98 3.54 -16.42
CA GLU A 210 -7.42 3.52 -16.21
C GLU A 210 -8.14 3.70 -17.55
N LEU A 211 -9.09 2.82 -17.84
CA LEU A 211 -9.81 2.78 -19.10
C LEU A 211 -11.30 2.57 -18.84
N VAL A 212 -12.12 3.15 -19.71
CA VAL A 212 -13.57 2.95 -19.69
C VAL A 212 -13.93 1.76 -20.56
N VAL A 213 -14.74 0.86 -20.00
CA VAL A 213 -15.37 -0.23 -20.74
C VAL A 213 -16.33 0.34 -21.78
N ALA A 214 -16.12 -0.03 -23.05
CA ALA A 214 -16.93 0.44 -24.18
C ALA A 214 -17.54 -0.74 -24.95
N PRO A 215 -18.75 -0.60 -25.52
CA PRO A 215 -19.34 -1.65 -26.33
C PRO A 215 -18.56 -1.82 -27.64
N GLU A 216 -18.38 -3.06 -28.11
CA GLU A 216 -17.93 -3.30 -29.48
C GLU A 216 -19.13 -3.23 -30.43
N THR A 217 -19.40 -2.05 -31.01
CA THR A 217 -20.41 -1.93 -32.07
C THR A 217 -19.81 -2.40 -33.40
N GLY A 218 -20.06 -3.66 -33.79
CA GLY A 218 -19.62 -4.25 -35.06
C GLY A 218 -20.63 -5.24 -35.65
N LEU A 219 -20.90 -5.14 -36.96
CA LEU A 219 -21.96 -5.81 -37.72
C LEU A 219 -21.89 -7.35 -37.84
N LEU A 220 -20.93 -8.02 -37.21
CA LEU A 220 -20.82 -9.48 -37.27
C LEU A 220 -21.18 -10.11 -35.92
N LYS A 221 -22.27 -10.88 -35.94
CA LYS A 221 -22.89 -11.60 -34.83
C LYS A 221 -21.87 -12.48 -34.11
N GLY A 222 -21.34 -11.95 -33.02
CA GLY A 222 -20.42 -12.61 -32.10
C GLY A 222 -19.99 -11.60 -31.04
N GLY A 223 -20.96 -11.09 -30.28
CA GLY A 223 -20.79 -10.00 -29.32
C GLY A 223 -19.73 -10.31 -28.25
N GLY A 224 -18.52 -9.83 -28.48
CA GLY A 224 -17.53 -9.60 -27.43
C GLY A 224 -17.66 -8.16 -26.99
N ASN A 225 -17.68 -7.91 -25.68
CA ASN A 225 -17.46 -6.56 -25.19
C ASN A 225 -15.94 -6.32 -25.16
N ALA A 226 -15.49 -5.12 -25.51
CA ALA A 226 -14.06 -4.81 -25.60
C ALA A 226 -13.71 -3.69 -24.63
N VAL A 227 -12.48 -3.67 -24.13
CA VAL A 227 -11.94 -2.44 -23.53
C VAL A 227 -11.15 -1.75 -24.63
N LYS A 228 -11.61 -0.55 -25.00
CA LYS A 228 -10.92 0.26 -26.00
C LYS A 228 -9.68 0.84 -25.32
N ILE A 229 -8.52 0.55 -25.87
CA ILE A 229 -7.26 1.14 -25.41
C ILE A 229 -6.95 2.29 -26.34
N ASP A 230 -6.54 3.41 -25.77
CA ASP A 230 -6.01 4.51 -26.56
C ASP A 230 -4.75 4.05 -27.33
N GLU A 231 -4.64 4.43 -28.59
CA GLU A 231 -3.50 4.00 -29.42
C GLU A 231 -2.16 4.51 -28.87
N GLY A 232 -2.14 5.67 -28.21
CA GLY A 232 -0.99 6.21 -27.50
C GLY A 232 -0.56 5.30 -26.34
N VAL A 233 -1.51 4.85 -25.52
CA VAL A 233 -1.24 3.91 -24.41
C VAL A 233 -0.58 2.63 -24.91
N PHE A 234 -1.12 2.04 -25.98
CA PHE A 234 -0.53 0.81 -26.53
C PHE A 234 0.84 1.05 -27.16
N LYS A 235 1.04 2.17 -27.86
CA LYS A 235 2.36 2.54 -28.41
C LYS A 235 3.38 2.75 -27.30
N ASP A 236 2.98 3.37 -26.20
CA ASP A 236 3.84 3.59 -25.04
C ASP A 236 4.24 2.26 -24.41
N TRP A 237 3.31 1.33 -24.22
CA TRP A 237 3.62 -0.02 -23.74
C TRP A 237 4.48 -0.81 -24.74
N ALA A 238 4.26 -0.68 -26.05
CA ALA A 238 5.00 -1.41 -27.07
C ALA A 238 6.49 -1.03 -27.12
N ARG A 239 6.87 0.14 -26.60
CA ARG A 239 8.28 0.53 -26.40
C ARG A 239 9.03 -0.39 -25.42
N TRP A 240 8.29 -1.13 -24.58
CA TRP A 240 8.83 -2.02 -23.56
C TRP A 240 8.87 -3.49 -23.99
N GLY A 241 8.37 -3.82 -25.19
CA GLY A 241 8.38 -5.17 -25.75
C GLY A 241 7.04 -5.61 -26.33
N THR A 242 6.95 -6.90 -26.69
CA THR A 242 5.73 -7.48 -27.25
C THR A 242 4.70 -7.72 -26.15
N ILE A 243 3.63 -6.93 -26.14
CA ILE A 243 2.52 -7.11 -25.20
C ILE A 243 1.61 -8.21 -25.74
N SER A 244 1.66 -9.39 -25.12
CA SER A 244 0.77 -10.50 -25.47
C SER A 244 -0.35 -10.69 -24.45
N LEU A 245 -0.12 -10.25 -23.21
CA LEU A 245 -1.04 -10.39 -22.09
C LEU A 245 -1.14 -9.05 -21.36
N VAL A 246 -2.34 -8.74 -20.90
CA VAL A 246 -2.59 -7.68 -19.93
C VAL A 246 -3.33 -8.25 -18.74
N GLU A 247 -3.18 -7.62 -17.60
CA GLU A 247 -4.05 -7.83 -16.46
C GLU A 247 -5.09 -6.71 -16.44
N LEU A 248 -6.36 -7.11 -16.40
CA LEU A 248 -7.49 -6.22 -16.19
C LEU A 248 -7.91 -6.37 -14.74
N GLU A 249 -7.92 -5.25 -14.02
CA GLU A 249 -8.39 -5.14 -12.65
C GLU A 249 -9.65 -4.28 -12.64
N THR A 250 -10.74 -4.83 -12.14
CA THR A 250 -11.96 -4.08 -11.84
C THR A 250 -11.74 -3.23 -10.60
N ILE A 251 -12.57 -2.21 -10.43
CA ILE A 251 -12.47 -1.33 -9.27
C ILE A 251 -12.68 -2.07 -7.94
N ASP A 252 -13.45 -3.16 -7.91
CA ASP A 252 -13.61 -3.99 -6.70
C ASP A 252 -12.41 -4.90 -6.42
N GLY A 253 -11.30 -4.74 -7.16
CA GLY A 253 -10.07 -5.49 -6.99
C GLY A 253 -10.05 -6.85 -7.69
N SER A 254 -11.11 -7.23 -8.41
CA SER A 254 -11.12 -8.49 -9.18
C SER A 254 -10.19 -8.38 -10.39
N THR A 255 -9.19 -9.27 -10.46
CA THR A 255 -8.17 -9.26 -11.52
C THR A 255 -8.31 -10.45 -12.46
N GLU A 256 -8.14 -10.23 -13.76
CA GLU A 256 -8.09 -11.28 -14.78
C GLU A 256 -7.04 -11.00 -15.84
N THR A 257 -6.35 -12.05 -16.31
CA THR A 257 -5.37 -11.93 -17.40
C THR A 257 -6.05 -12.15 -18.76
N ILE A 258 -5.82 -11.23 -19.69
CA ILE A 258 -6.46 -11.19 -21.01
C ILE A 258 -5.40 -11.07 -22.11
N LYS A 259 -5.62 -11.73 -23.24
CA LYS A 259 -4.75 -11.55 -24.42
C LYS A 259 -5.00 -10.19 -25.08
N ALA A 260 -3.95 -9.42 -25.26
CA ALA A 260 -3.99 -8.21 -26.07
C ALA A 260 -3.89 -8.60 -27.55
N VAL A 261 -4.88 -8.22 -28.38
CA VAL A 261 -4.87 -8.51 -29.82
C VAL A 261 -4.95 -7.20 -30.60
N PRO A 262 -3.84 -6.74 -31.21
CA PRO A 262 -3.88 -5.56 -32.06
C PRO A 262 -4.68 -5.87 -33.35
N LYS A 263 -5.77 -5.12 -33.61
CA LYS A 263 -6.48 -5.18 -34.90
C LYS A 263 -6.04 -4.02 -35.79
N LYS A 264 -5.43 -4.33 -36.94
CA LYS A 264 -4.82 -3.39 -37.91
C LYS A 264 -5.71 -2.20 -38.35
N ASN A 265 -7.03 -2.29 -38.24
CA ASN A 265 -7.97 -1.30 -38.82
C ASN A 265 -8.97 -0.69 -37.81
N LEU A 266 -8.86 -0.95 -36.50
CA LEU A 266 -9.89 -0.58 -35.51
C LEU A 266 -9.36 0.16 -34.27
N GLY A 267 -8.11 0.64 -34.33
CA GLY A 267 -7.37 1.03 -33.13
C GLY A 267 -6.97 -0.19 -32.30
N VAL A 268 -6.12 0.03 -31.30
CA VAL A 268 -5.71 -1.05 -30.40
C VAL A 268 -6.84 -1.31 -29.41
N LYS A 269 -7.58 -2.40 -29.58
CA LYS A 269 -8.62 -2.83 -28.64
C LYS A 269 -8.13 -4.07 -27.91
N ILE A 270 -8.42 -4.16 -26.61
CA ILE A 270 -8.28 -5.42 -25.88
C ILE A 270 -9.65 -6.08 -25.85
N LEU A 271 -9.75 -7.21 -26.53
CA LEU A 271 -10.97 -8.00 -26.54
C LEU A 271 -11.07 -8.76 -25.23
N VAL A 272 -12.14 -8.50 -24.50
CA VAL A 272 -12.45 -9.21 -23.27
C VAL A 272 -13.51 -10.26 -23.62
N PRO A 273 -13.28 -11.56 -23.37
CA PRO A 273 -14.28 -12.57 -23.63
C PRO A 273 -15.59 -12.27 -22.88
N GLY A 274 -16.75 -12.49 -23.52
CA GLY A 274 -18.05 -12.25 -22.88
C GLY A 274 -18.27 -13.05 -21.59
N SER A 275 -17.64 -14.22 -21.46
CA SER A 275 -17.60 -15.00 -20.21
C SER A 275 -16.89 -14.26 -19.09
N LEU A 276 -15.80 -13.55 -19.41
CA LEU A 276 -15.03 -12.77 -18.45
C LEU A 276 -15.77 -11.51 -18.01
N PHE A 277 -16.48 -10.86 -18.93
CA PHE A 277 -17.42 -9.77 -18.62
C PHE A 277 -18.45 -10.17 -17.57
N LYS A 278 -19.07 -11.35 -17.73
CA LYS A 278 -20.03 -11.88 -16.76
C LYS A 278 -19.37 -12.22 -15.43
N LYS A 279 -18.18 -12.85 -15.47
CA LYS A 279 -17.41 -13.21 -14.28
C LYS A 279 -17.04 -11.97 -13.44
N LEU A 280 -16.56 -10.93 -14.10
CA LEU A 280 -16.15 -9.66 -13.51
C LEU A 280 -17.32 -8.67 -13.31
N LYS A 281 -18.54 -9.07 -13.66
CA LYS A 281 -19.75 -8.23 -13.58
C LYS A 281 -19.63 -6.86 -14.26
N LEU A 282 -18.80 -6.77 -15.30
CA LEU A 282 -18.52 -5.52 -16.03
C LEU A 282 -19.72 -5.06 -16.86
N ARG A 283 -19.91 -3.74 -16.92
CA ARG A 283 -20.92 -3.03 -17.69
C ARG A 283 -20.27 -1.95 -18.56
N GLU A 284 -20.99 -1.52 -19.59
CA GLU A 284 -20.60 -0.32 -20.34
C GLU A 284 -20.49 0.89 -19.40
N GLY A 285 -19.42 1.66 -19.57
CA GLY A 285 -19.11 2.81 -18.71
C GLY A 285 -18.34 2.45 -17.44
N ASP A 286 -18.16 1.17 -17.11
CA ASP A 286 -17.34 0.79 -15.97
C ASP A 286 -15.88 1.17 -16.20
N MET A 287 -15.25 1.69 -15.17
CA MET A 287 -13.82 1.98 -15.15
C MET A 287 -13.04 0.72 -14.74
N VAL A 288 -11.95 0.45 -15.45
CA VAL A 288 -11.05 -0.68 -15.20
C VAL A 288 -9.61 -0.23 -15.29
N ASN A 289 -8.75 -0.82 -14.47
CA ASN A 289 -7.31 -0.67 -14.59
C ASN A 289 -6.77 -1.76 -15.52
N ILE A 290 -5.96 -1.39 -16.49
CA ILE A 290 -5.24 -2.34 -17.33
C ILE A 290 -3.74 -2.09 -17.19
N ARG A 291 -2.98 -3.18 -17.02
CA ARG A 291 -1.52 -3.15 -17.03
C ARG A 291 -0.95 -4.28 -17.91
N PRO A 292 0.15 -4.05 -18.63
CA PRO A 292 0.81 -5.09 -19.41
C PRO A 292 1.43 -6.13 -18.48
N ARG A 293 1.29 -7.42 -18.82
CA ARG A 293 2.09 -8.49 -18.21
C ARG A 293 3.34 -8.71 -19.07
N GLY A 294 4.50 -8.41 -18.50
CA GLY A 294 5.82 -8.74 -19.01
C GLY A 294 6.29 -10.10 -18.52
#